data_AF-A0A1H4CX47-F1
#
_entry.id   AF-A0A1H4CX47-F1
#
_cell.length_a   1.000
_cell.length_b   1.000
_cell.length_c   1.000
_cell.angle_alpha   90.00
_cell.angle_beta   90.00
_cell.angle_gamma   90.00
#
_symmetry.space_group_name_H-M   'P 1'
#
loop_
_entity.id
_entity.type
_entity.pdbx_description
1 polymer ?
#
loop_
_entity_poly.entity_id
_entity_poly.type
_entity_poly.pdbx_seq_one_letter_code
_entity_poly.pdbx_strand_id
1 'polypeptide(L)'
;MSATLQVILGVVFLTFGCFIYLLFRTKTLNIYHWCTFLGLSSFIDHERAWVSDWNIPDFVRYSLPDGLYCAAYILIIDAIWKDDDSLIKHLVIALVPLVTITSEIFQYFGLVKGTFDLCDLLFYSTPIIAYYLSKYHSYKLKNFKHK
;
A
#
# COMPACT_ATOMS: atom_id res chain seq x y z
N MET A 1 -0.79 -17.01 8.46
CA MET A 1 -1.02 -17.15 7.01
C MET A 1 0.17 -17.87 6.39
N SER A 2 0.03 -18.58 5.26
CA SER A 2 1.19 -19.14 4.55
C SER A 2 1.96 -18.02 3.84
N ALA A 3 3.28 -18.19 3.66
CA ALA A 3 4.11 -17.19 2.97
C ALA A 3 3.65 -17.00 1.52
N THR A 4 3.32 -18.11 0.85
CA THR A 4 2.79 -18.10 -0.52
C THR A 4 1.53 -17.24 -0.63
N LEU A 5 0.58 -17.39 0.30
CA LEU A 5 -0.65 -16.60 0.27
C LEU A 5 -0.38 -15.11 0.53
N GLN A 6 0.55 -14.79 1.43
CA GLN A 6 0.98 -13.41 1.67
C GLN A 6 1.57 -12.76 0.42
N VAL A 7 2.47 -13.47 -0.27
CA VAL A 7 3.08 -12.97 -1.50
C VAL A 7 2.03 -12.80 -2.59
N ILE A 8 1.13 -13.77 -2.79
CA ILE A 8 0.05 -13.66 -3.79
C ILE A 8 -0.82 -12.43 -3.50
N LEU A 9 -1.29 -12.26 -2.27
CA LEU A 9 -2.10 -11.10 -1.89
C LEU A 9 -1.33 -9.78 -2.05
N GLY A 10 -0.05 -9.77 -1.68
CA GLY A 10 0.80 -8.59 -1.85
C GLY A 10 0.96 -8.20 -3.31
N VAL A 11 1.20 -9.17 -4.21
CA VAL A 11 1.27 -8.94 -5.65
C VAL A 11 -0.07 -8.43 -6.19
N VAL A 12 -1.19 -9.02 -5.77
CA VAL A 12 -2.53 -8.56 -6.16
C VAL A 12 -2.73 -7.10 -5.75
N PHE A 13 -2.47 -6.73 -4.49
CA PHE A 13 -2.63 -5.35 -4.02
C PHE A 13 -1.72 -4.37 -4.77
N LEU A 14 -0.46 -4.74 -5.02
CA LEU A 14 0.47 -3.93 -5.80
C LEU A 14 -0.06 -3.69 -7.21
N THR A 15 -0.52 -4.75 -7.88
CA THR A 15 -1.05 -4.66 -9.25
C THR A 15 -2.32 -3.80 -9.30
N PHE A 16 -3.26 -3.99 -8.38
CA PHE A 16 -4.47 -3.16 -8.32
C PHE A 16 -4.18 -1.69 -8.03
N GLY A 17 -3.27 -1.40 -7.09
CA GLY A 17 -2.81 -0.04 -6.84
C GLY A 17 -2.22 0.59 -8.10
N CYS A 18 -1.34 -0.14 -8.81
CA CYS A 18 -0.74 0.33 -10.06
C CYS A 18 -1.79 0.63 -11.14
N PHE A 19 -2.80 -0.23 -11.30
CA PHE A 19 -3.88 -0.01 -12.26
C PHE A 19 -4.66 1.27 -11.94
N ILE A 20 -5.12 1.43 -10.69
CA ILE A 20 -5.85 2.64 -10.29
C ILE A 20 -4.98 3.89 -10.54
N TYR A 21 -3.70 3.81 -10.18
CA TYR A 21 -2.76 4.89 -10.35
C TYR A 21 -2.54 5.27 -11.82
N LEU A 22 -2.34 4.29 -12.71
CA LEU A 22 -2.09 4.52 -14.13
C LEU A 22 -3.32 5.07 -14.87
N LEU A 23 -4.50 4.57 -14.52
CA LEU A 23 -5.75 4.91 -15.20
C LEU A 23 -6.29 6.28 -14.76
N PHE A 24 -6.27 6.57 -13.45
CA PHE A 24 -6.99 7.72 -12.92
C PHE A 24 -6.11 8.90 -12.48
N ARG A 25 -4.78 8.74 -12.36
CA ARG A 25 -3.86 9.86 -12.03
C ARG A 25 -3.26 10.48 -13.29
N THR A 26 -2.70 11.69 -13.16
CA THR A 26 -2.21 12.49 -14.30
C THR A 26 -1.04 11.81 -15.05
N LYS A 27 -0.82 12.18 -16.31
CA LYS A 27 0.28 11.62 -17.14
C LYS A 27 1.68 12.14 -16.75
N THR A 28 1.77 13.14 -15.88
CA THR A 28 3.02 13.76 -15.41
C THR A 28 3.78 12.94 -14.37
N LEU A 29 3.34 11.70 -14.12
CA LEU A 29 3.84 10.83 -13.07
C LEU A 29 4.91 9.87 -13.61
N ASN A 30 5.94 9.63 -12.80
CA ASN A 30 7.10 8.81 -13.17
C ASN A 30 6.72 7.43 -13.75
N ILE A 31 5.68 6.78 -13.22
CA ILE A 31 5.24 5.46 -13.71
C ILE A 31 4.76 5.50 -15.17
N TYR A 32 4.14 6.60 -15.61
CA TYR A 32 3.75 6.75 -17.02
C TYR A 32 4.99 6.88 -17.92
N HIS A 33 6.06 7.53 -17.47
CA HIS A 33 7.32 7.58 -18.20
C HIS A 33 7.97 6.19 -18.31
N TRP A 34 7.94 5.38 -17.26
CA TRP A 34 8.37 3.97 -17.33
C TRP A 34 7.53 3.17 -18.34
N CYS A 35 6.20 3.30 -18.30
CA CYS A 35 5.33 2.67 -19.30
C CYS A 35 5.64 3.14 -20.73
N THR A 36 5.94 4.42 -20.91
CA THR A 36 6.31 4.99 -22.21
C THR A 36 7.64 4.43 -22.70
N PHE A 37 8.64 4.32 -21.82
CA PHE A 37 9.92 3.68 -22.13
C PHE A 37 9.76 2.22 -22.55
N LEU A 38 8.83 1.50 -21.93
CA LEU A 38 8.50 0.10 -22.28
C LEU A 38 7.60 -0.03 -23.53
N GLY A 39 7.22 1.08 -24.18
CA GLY A 39 6.34 1.06 -25.35
C GLY A 39 4.86 0.78 -25.04
N LEU A 40 4.44 0.89 -23.78
CA LEU A 40 3.08 0.61 -23.31
C LEU A 40 2.16 1.83 -23.31
N SER A 41 2.65 3.01 -23.70
CA SER A 41 1.89 4.27 -23.64
C SER A 41 0.58 4.20 -24.41
N SER A 42 0.55 3.61 -25.61
CA SER A 42 -0.67 3.49 -26.43
C SER A 42 -1.74 2.64 -25.74
N PHE A 43 -1.34 1.55 -25.08
CA PHE A 43 -2.27 0.71 -24.33
C PHE A 43 -2.83 1.47 -23.13
N ILE A 44 -1.97 2.11 -22.33
CA ILE A 44 -2.41 2.90 -21.17
C ILE A 44 -3.33 4.04 -21.60
N ASP A 45 -3.02 4.74 -22.68
CA ASP A 45 -3.85 5.83 -23.19
C ASP A 45 -5.21 5.35 -23.70
N HIS A 46 -5.29 4.17 -24.31
CA HIS A 46 -6.54 3.53 -24.69
C HIS A 46 -7.42 3.22 -23.47
N GLU A 47 -6.85 2.57 -22.45
CA GLU A 47 -7.58 2.23 -21.23
C GLU A 47 -8.04 3.48 -20.47
N ARG A 48 -7.21 4.54 -20.43
CA ARG A 48 -7.57 5.83 -19.83
C ARG A 48 -8.73 6.51 -20.55
N ALA A 49 -8.78 6.41 -21.88
CA ALA A 49 -9.91 6.92 -22.65
C ALA A 49 -11.19 6.13 -22.36
N TRP A 50 -11.07 4.81 -22.13
CA TRP A 50 -12.22 3.96 -21.79
C TRP A 50 -12.84 4.31 -20.42
N VAL A 51 -12.02 4.74 -19.46
CA VAL A 51 -12.49 5.14 -18.11
C VAL A 51 -12.64 6.65 -17.93
N SER A 52 -12.54 7.46 -18.99
CA SER A 52 -12.49 8.94 -18.86
C SER A 52 -13.72 9.53 -18.20
N ASP A 53 -14.88 8.90 -18.43
CA ASP A 53 -16.19 9.39 -17.96
C ASP A 53 -16.54 8.83 -16.58
N TRP A 54 -15.66 8.02 -15.99
CA TRP A 54 -15.90 7.41 -14.69
C TRP A 54 -15.64 8.43 -13.58
N ASN A 55 -16.70 8.82 -12.88
CA ASN A 55 -16.59 9.64 -11.69
C ASN A 55 -16.26 8.77 -10.47
N ILE A 56 -14.97 8.53 -10.25
CA ILE A 56 -14.51 7.83 -9.03
C ILE A 56 -14.28 8.82 -7.88
N PRO A 57 -14.54 8.41 -6.62
CA PRO A 57 -14.24 9.24 -5.46
C PRO A 57 -12.76 9.59 -5.36
N ASP A 58 -12.45 10.78 -4.84
CA ASP A 58 -11.07 11.26 -4.70
C ASP A 58 -10.21 10.35 -3.84
N PHE A 59 -10.75 9.77 -2.76
CA PHE A 59 -10.00 8.81 -1.94
C PHE A 59 -9.60 7.54 -2.71
N VAL A 60 -10.39 7.12 -3.72
CA VAL A 60 -10.05 5.99 -4.59
C VAL A 60 -8.91 6.38 -5.52
N ARG A 61 -8.92 7.61 -6.02
CA ARG A 61 -7.90 8.13 -6.95
C ARG A 61 -6.57 8.42 -6.24
N TYR A 62 -6.62 8.96 -5.04
CA TYR A 62 -5.48 9.58 -4.37
C TYR A 62 -4.93 8.76 -3.20
N SER A 63 -5.79 8.14 -2.38
CA SER A 63 -5.38 7.50 -1.12
C SER A 63 -5.32 5.97 -1.18
N LEU A 64 -6.27 5.36 -1.90
CA LEU A 64 -6.40 3.90 -1.97
C LEU A 64 -5.16 3.19 -2.56
N PRO A 65 -4.56 3.66 -3.69
CA PRO A 65 -3.38 3.00 -4.25
C PRO A 65 -2.24 2.91 -3.23
N ASP A 66 -2.03 3.98 -2.49
CA ASP A 66 -0.99 4.11 -1.49
C ASP A 66 -1.21 3.19 -0.28
N GLY A 67 -2.45 3.06 0.18
CA GLY A 67 -2.82 2.06 1.18
C GLY A 67 -2.61 0.62 0.69
N LEU A 68 -2.93 0.33 -0.58
CA LEU A 68 -2.68 -0.97 -1.20
C LEU A 68 -1.19 -1.29 -1.30
N TYR A 69 -0.35 -0.31 -1.65
CA TYR A 69 1.10 -0.47 -1.66
C TYR A 69 1.66 -0.73 -0.27
N CYS A 70 1.15 -0.01 0.74
CA CYS A 70 1.52 -0.23 2.13
C CYS A 70 1.15 -1.65 2.60
N ALA A 71 -0.06 -2.13 2.28
CA ALA A 71 -0.47 -3.50 2.56
C ALA A 71 0.38 -4.54 1.83
N ALA A 72 0.67 -4.31 0.55
CA ALA A 72 1.53 -5.19 -0.25
C ALA A 72 2.92 -5.31 0.36
N TYR A 73 3.52 -4.19 0.75
CA TYR A 73 4.81 -4.13 1.42
C TYR A 73 4.82 -4.98 2.70
N ILE A 74 3.88 -4.75 3.61
CA ILE A 74 3.82 -5.46 4.89
C ILE A 74 3.67 -6.97 4.67
N LEU A 75 2.80 -7.39 3.75
CA LEU A 75 2.57 -8.82 3.46
C LEU A 75 3.83 -9.49 2.90
N ILE A 76 4.52 -8.83 1.96
CA ILE A 76 5.72 -9.37 1.33
C ILE A 76 6.87 -9.46 2.34
N ILE A 77 7.11 -8.41 3.14
CA ILE A 77 8.15 -8.44 4.17
C ILE A 77 7.87 -9.51 5.23
N ASP A 78 6.62 -9.63 5.72
CA ASP A 78 6.27 -10.68 6.68
C ASP A 78 6.44 -12.09 6.08
N ALA A 79 6.24 -12.25 4.77
CA ALA A 79 6.46 -13.52 4.09
C ALA A 79 7.94 -13.88 3.96
N ILE A 80 8.80 -12.91 3.63
CA ILE A 80 10.25 -13.10 3.51
C ILE A 80 10.85 -13.53 4.86
N TRP A 81 10.40 -12.92 5.97
CA TRP A 81 10.86 -13.23 7.32
C TRP A 81 9.83 -14.00 8.14
N LYS A 82 9.08 -14.91 7.52
CA LYS A 82 7.92 -15.56 8.15
C LYS A 82 8.25 -16.26 9.47
N ASP A 83 9.40 -16.94 9.54
CA ASP A 83 9.82 -17.74 10.70
C ASP A 83 10.73 -16.97 11.66
N ASP A 84 10.98 -15.69 11.38
CA ASP A 84 11.69 -14.77 12.27
C ASP A 84 10.68 -13.89 13.02
N ASP A 85 10.91 -13.70 14.32
CA ASP A 85 10.16 -12.77 15.18
C ASP A 85 11.10 -11.74 15.84
N SER A 86 12.25 -11.48 15.21
CA SER A 86 13.23 -10.50 15.65
C SER A 86 12.65 -9.09 15.67
N LEU A 87 13.17 -8.25 16.58
CA LEU A 87 12.86 -6.82 16.62
C LEU A 87 13.12 -6.15 15.26
N ILE A 88 14.18 -6.58 14.56
CA ILE A 88 14.54 -6.05 13.24
C ILE A 88 13.38 -6.24 12.26
N LYS A 89 12.69 -7.39 12.28
CA LYS A 89 11.52 -7.63 11.43
C LYS A 89 10.45 -6.59 11.61
N HIS A 90 10.08 -6.37 12.87
CA HIS A 90 9.04 -5.42 13.22
C HIS A 90 9.42 -3.99 12.84
N LEU A 91 10.70 -3.62 12.99
CA LEU A 91 11.21 -2.32 12.54
C LEU A 91 11.14 -2.17 11.02
N VAL A 92 11.52 -3.19 10.25
CA VAL A 92 11.42 -3.14 8.78
C VAL A 92 9.95 -3.02 8.38
N ILE A 93 9.06 -3.87 8.90
CA ILE A 93 7.61 -3.80 8.60
C ILE A 93 7.02 -2.42 8.92
N ALA A 94 7.43 -1.82 10.03
CA ALA A 94 6.93 -0.52 10.45
C ALA A 94 7.53 0.65 9.67
N LEU A 95 8.66 0.47 8.98
CA LEU A 95 9.40 1.55 8.33
C LEU A 95 8.55 2.35 7.34
N VAL A 96 7.95 1.68 6.35
CA VAL A 96 7.15 2.35 5.31
C VAL A 96 5.92 3.03 5.91
N PRO A 97 5.06 2.36 6.70
CA PRO A 97 3.92 3.02 7.36
C PRO A 97 4.32 4.22 8.22
N LEU A 98 5.40 4.11 9.01
CA LEU A 98 5.84 5.19 9.88
C LEU A 98 6.31 6.40 9.07
N VAL A 99 7.08 6.18 7.99
CA VAL A 99 7.54 7.26 7.12
C VAL A 99 6.36 7.97 6.45
N THR A 100 5.39 7.23 5.90
CA THR A 100 4.25 7.85 5.22
C THR A 100 3.30 8.56 6.19
N ILE A 101 2.97 7.94 7.33
CA ILE A 101 2.14 8.57 8.39
C ILE A 101 2.81 9.83 8.93
N THR A 102 4.12 9.78 9.22
CA THR A 102 4.84 10.94 9.75
C THR A 102 4.94 12.04 8.70
N SER A 103 5.12 11.68 7.42
CA SER A 103 5.09 12.64 6.30
C SER A 103 3.76 13.39 6.25
N GLU A 104 2.62 12.68 6.34
CA GLU A 104 1.30 13.33 6.37
C GLU A 104 1.11 14.26 7.58
N ILE A 105 1.53 13.82 8.77
CA ILE A 105 1.49 14.66 9.97
C ILE A 105 2.36 15.92 9.78
N PHE A 106 3.52 15.80 9.14
CA PHE A 106 4.39 16.94 8.88
C PHE A 106 3.87 17.88 7.79
N GLN A 107 3.09 17.37 6.82
CA GLN A 107 2.37 18.21 5.87
C GLN A 107 1.30 19.06 6.58
N TYR A 108 0.63 18.54 7.60
CA TYR A 108 -0.30 19.32 8.43
C TYR A 108 0.37 20.53 9.09
N PHE A 109 1.62 20.37 9.56
CA PHE A 109 2.41 21.45 10.13
C PHE A 109 3.12 22.33 9.09
N GLY A 110 2.99 22.03 7.79
CA GLY A 110 3.68 22.74 6.72
C GLY A 110 5.20 22.51 6.68
N LEU A 111 5.70 21.47 7.34
CA LEU A 111 7.12 21.13 7.39
C LEU A 111 7.60 20.36 6.15
N VAL A 112 6.68 19.66 5.50
CA VAL A 112 6.91 18.88 4.27
C VAL A 112 5.99 19.41 3.18
N LYS A 113 6.50 19.49 1.94
CA LYS A 113 5.70 19.89 0.78
C LYS A 113 4.67 18.79 0.47
N GLY A 114 3.40 19.14 0.55
CA GLY A 114 2.28 18.24 0.26
C GLY A 114 0.96 18.89 0.68
N THR A 115 -0.13 18.12 0.66
CA THR A 115 -1.44 18.54 1.17
C THR A 115 -1.89 17.49 2.15
N PHE A 116 -2.06 17.88 3.42
CA PHE A 116 -2.56 16.96 4.43
C PHE A 116 -3.95 16.43 4.03
N ASP A 117 -4.07 15.11 3.93
CA ASP A 117 -5.32 14.41 3.69
C ASP A 117 -5.58 13.36 4.78
N LEU A 118 -6.75 13.46 5.43
CA LEU A 118 -7.16 12.49 6.44
C LEU A 118 -7.36 11.09 5.84
N CYS A 119 -7.80 11.00 4.58
CA CYS A 119 -7.93 9.73 3.89
C CYS A 119 -6.56 9.05 3.74
N ASP A 120 -5.51 9.78 3.38
CA ASP A 120 -4.16 9.24 3.25
C ASP A 120 -3.69 8.64 4.58
N LEU A 121 -3.90 9.36 5.69
CA LEU A 121 -3.57 8.86 7.04
C LEU A 121 -4.31 7.55 7.37
N LEU A 122 -5.61 7.46 7.06
CA LEU A 122 -6.40 6.26 7.28
C LEU A 122 -5.92 5.08 6.42
N PHE A 123 -5.60 5.32 5.15
CA PHE A 123 -5.13 4.29 4.22
C PHE A 123 -3.73 3.78 4.55
N TYR A 124 -2.83 4.62 5.06
CA TYR A 124 -1.53 4.17 5.57
C TYR A 124 -1.63 3.44 6.92
N SER A 125 -2.55 3.85 7.80
CA SER A 125 -2.71 3.26 9.13
C SER A 125 -3.42 1.91 9.12
N THR A 126 -4.39 1.73 8.22
CA THR A 126 -5.24 0.53 8.18
C THR A 126 -4.42 -0.77 8.01
N PRO A 127 -3.48 -0.88 7.06
CA PRO A 127 -2.70 -2.11 6.86
C PRO A 127 -1.85 -2.49 8.07
N ILE A 128 -1.18 -1.52 8.70
CA ILE A 128 -0.30 -1.77 9.84
C ILE A 128 -1.10 -2.17 11.08
N ILE A 129 -2.25 -1.55 11.33
CA ILE A 129 -3.17 -1.93 12.41
C ILE A 129 -3.69 -3.36 12.18
N ALA A 130 -4.18 -3.64 10.97
CA ALA A 130 -4.69 -4.96 10.61
C ALA A 130 -3.62 -6.06 10.78
N TYR A 131 -2.37 -5.77 10.39
CA TYR A 131 -1.25 -6.67 10.57
C TYR A 131 -1.02 -7.03 12.04
N TYR A 132 -0.85 -6.04 12.92
CA TYR A 132 -0.59 -6.29 14.34
C TYR A 132 -1.78 -6.94 15.06
N LEU A 133 -3.03 -6.57 14.70
CA LEU A 133 -4.22 -7.25 15.21
C LEU A 133 -4.23 -8.75 14.84
N SER A 134 -3.86 -9.08 13.60
CA SER A 134 -3.80 -10.48 13.14
C SER A 134 -2.74 -11.30 13.88
N LYS A 135 -1.59 -10.69 14.19
CA LYS A 135 -0.50 -11.32 14.97
C LYS A 135 -0.90 -11.52 16.42
N TYR A 136 -1.50 -10.51 17.04
CA TYR A 136 -2.01 -10.60 18.41
C TYR A 136 -3.04 -11.73 18.56
N HIS A 137 -4.00 -11.81 17.63
CA HIS A 137 -4.99 -12.89 17.63
C HIS A 137 -4.34 -14.27 17.48
N SER A 138 -3.37 -14.41 16.57
CA SER A 138 -2.64 -15.66 16.36
C SER A 138 -1.84 -16.09 17.60
N TYR A 139 -1.21 -15.15 18.30
CA TYR A 139 -0.48 -15.39 19.55
C TYR A 139 -1.42 -15.88 20.66
N LYS A 140 -2.57 -15.21 20.85
CA LYS A 140 -3.57 -15.59 21.85
C LYS A 140 -4.11 -17.01 21.63
N LEU A 141 -4.39 -17.38 20.38
CA LEU A 141 -4.86 -18.73 20.03
C LEU A 141 -3.83 -19.83 20.34
N LYS A 142 -2.53 -19.58 20.12
CA LYS A 142 -1.47 -20.52 20.47
C LYS A 142 -1.40 -20.75 21.98
N ASN A 143 -1.48 -19.68 22.78
CA ASN A 143 -1.42 -19.79 24.24
C ASN A 143 -2.67 -20.43 24.87
N PHE A 144 -3.85 -20.32 24.24
CA PHE A 144 -5.05 -21.00 24.72
C PHE A 144 -5.00 -22.52 24.52
N LYS A 145 -4.37 -23.00 23.43
CA LYS A 145 -4.24 -24.46 23.16
C LYS A 145 -3.21 -25.17 24.05
N HIS A 146 -2.41 -24.44 24.81
CA HIS A 146 -1.39 -24.98 25.71
C HIS A 146 -1.77 -24.91 27.20
N LYS A 147 -3.01 -24.52 27.52
CA LYS A 147 -3.63 -24.65 28.84
C LYS A 147 -4.66 -25.76 28.82
#